data_AF-A0A803QD61-F1
#
_entry.id   AF-A0A803QD61-F1
#
_cell.length_a   1.000
_cell.length_b   1.000
_cell.length_c   1.000
_cell.angle_alpha   90.00
_cell.angle_beta   90.00
_cell.angle_gamma   90.00
#
_symmetry.space_group_name_H-M   'P 1'
#
loop_
_entity.id
_entity.type
_entity.pdbx_description
1 polymer ?
#
loop_
_entity_poly.entity_id
_entity_poly.type
_entity_poly.pdbx_seq_one_letter_code
_entity_poly.pdbx_strand_id
1 'polypeptide(L)'
;MARQGKVSLDQLKITYILESTLEPLPAPNEKDTLEMVEKKRKRVEDNLLCEGHILNALSNRLYDLYNNTKSAKEIWDALEVK
;
A
#
# COMPACT_ATOMS: atom_id res chain seq x y z
N MET A 1 -7.50 -12.15 24.35
CA MET A 1 -6.27 -11.42 23.99
C MET A 1 -6.59 -10.56 22.77
N ALA A 2 -7.01 -9.31 22.99
CA ALA A 2 -7.37 -8.41 21.90
C ALA A 2 -6.14 -7.59 21.50
N ARG A 3 -5.41 -8.06 20.49
CA ARG A 3 -4.47 -7.20 19.75
C ARG A 3 -5.25 -6.56 18.58
N GLN A 4 -6.19 -5.68 18.90
CA GLN A 4 -6.71 -4.73 17.92
C GLN A 4 -6.35 -3.33 18.39
N GLY A 5 -5.07 -2.98 18.21
CA GLY A 5 -4.78 -1.58 17.96
C GLY A 5 -5.38 -1.26 16.60
N LYS A 6 -6.52 -0.56 16.58
CA LYS A 6 -7.04 0.06 15.35
C LYS A 6 -5.97 1.02 14.85
N VAL A 7 -5.07 0.53 14.00
CA VAL A 7 -4.21 1.39 13.21
C VAL A 7 -5.10 1.94 12.10
N SER A 8 -5.67 3.12 12.35
CA SER A 8 -6.38 3.86 11.33
C SER A 8 -5.36 4.35 10.31
N LEU A 9 -5.47 3.90 9.06
CA LEU A 9 -4.62 4.32 7.93
C LEU A 9 -4.51 5.85 7.82
N ASP A 10 -5.52 6.58 8.31
CA ASP A 10 -5.58 8.04 8.42
C ASP A 10 -4.37 8.67 9.12
N GLN A 11 -3.79 8.00 10.14
CA GLN A 11 -2.62 8.50 10.85
C GLN A 11 -1.31 8.42 10.05
N LEU A 12 -1.24 7.51 9.08
CA LEU A 12 0.02 7.20 8.39
C LEU A 12 0.29 8.13 7.20
N LYS A 13 -0.63 9.03 6.81
CA LYS A 13 -0.51 9.84 5.58
C LYS A 13 -0.10 9.03 4.33
N ILE A 14 -0.32 7.72 4.34
CA ILE A 14 -0.08 6.80 3.21
C ILE A 14 -1.38 6.47 2.46
N THR A 15 -2.52 7.02 2.90
CA THR A 15 -3.83 6.87 2.26
C THR A 15 -3.81 7.33 0.79
N TYR A 16 -2.93 8.27 0.45
CA TYR A 16 -2.71 8.69 -0.94
C TYR A 16 -2.27 7.55 -1.87
N ILE A 17 -1.66 6.47 -1.34
CA ILE A 17 -1.29 5.26 -2.10
C ILE A 17 -2.52 4.52 -2.62
N LEU A 18 -3.61 4.55 -1.86
CA LEU A 18 -4.88 3.90 -2.18
C LEU A 18 -5.74 4.78 -3.10
N GLU A 19 -5.39 6.06 -3.24
CA GLU A 19 -6.16 6.99 -4.06
C GLU A 19 -6.08 6.62 -5.55
N SER A 20 -7.24 6.51 -6.19
CA SER A 20 -7.35 6.08 -7.59
C SER A 20 -6.69 7.03 -8.59
N THR A 21 -6.44 8.26 -8.16
CA THR A 21 -5.82 9.38 -8.88
C THR A 21 -4.30 9.29 -8.95
N LEU A 22 -3.66 8.37 -8.22
CA LEU A 22 -2.21 8.33 -8.12
C LEU A 22 -1.56 7.85 -9.43
N GLU A 23 -0.83 8.75 -10.09
CA GLU A 23 -0.13 8.45 -11.35
C GLU A 23 0.75 7.20 -11.21
N PRO A 24 0.80 6.29 -12.18
CA PRO A 24 1.72 5.15 -12.14
C PRO A 24 3.16 5.65 -11.93
N LEU A 25 3.93 4.97 -11.08
CA LEU A 25 5.36 5.29 -10.97
C LEU A 25 5.99 5.12 -12.36
N PRO A 26 6.58 6.18 -12.95
CA PRO A 26 7.23 6.04 -14.25
C PRO A 26 8.38 5.04 -14.13
N ALA A 27 8.59 4.24 -15.18
CA ALA A 27 9.68 3.27 -15.19
C ALA A 27 11.02 3.95 -14.82
N PRO A 28 11.91 3.28 -14.08
CA PRO A 28 13.26 3.78 -13.87
C PRO A 28 13.91 4.07 -15.23
N ASN A 29 14.25 5.33 -15.47
CA ASN A 29 14.98 5.78 -16.65
C ASN A 29 16.37 6.23 -16.20
N GLU A 30 17.36 6.06 -17.07
CA GLU A 30 18.75 6.49 -16.79
C GLU A 30 18.89 8.03 -16.64
N LYS A 31 17.86 8.77 -17.05
CA LYS A 31 17.74 10.22 -16.86
C LYS A 31 17.05 10.61 -15.55
N ASP A 32 16.65 9.64 -14.72
CA ASP A 32 16.06 9.92 -13.43
C ASP A 32 17.03 10.71 -12.56
N THR A 33 16.61 11.89 -12.12
CA THR A 33 17.36 12.66 -11.12
C THR A 33 17.29 11.94 -9.77
N LEU A 34 18.30 12.12 -8.91
CA LEU A 34 18.34 11.54 -7.57
C LEU A 34 17.05 11.75 -6.77
N GLU A 35 16.47 12.95 -6.85
CA GLU A 35 15.18 13.26 -6.21
C GLU A 35 14.01 12.39 -6.73
N MET A 36 13.99 12.06 -8.03
CA MET A 36 12.95 11.22 -8.60
C MET A 36 13.12 9.75 -8.16
N VAL A 37 14.37 9.28 -8.05
CA VAL A 37 14.68 7.96 -7.50
C VAL A 37 14.29 7.86 -6.03
N GLU A 38 14.60 8.87 -5.21
CA GLU A 38 14.20 8.90 -3.80
C GLU A 38 12.68 8.97 -3.64
N LYS A 39 11.99 9.79 -4.45
CA LYS A 39 10.52 9.86 -4.44
C LYS A 39 9.88 8.52 -4.84
N LYS A 40 10.43 7.84 -5.85
CA LYS A 40 10.02 6.47 -6.24
C LYS A 40 10.24 5.49 -5.10
N ARG A 41 11.43 5.50 -4.48
CA ARG A 41 11.77 4.60 -3.37
C ARG A 41 10.84 4.81 -2.18
N LYS A 42 10.61 6.07 -1.79
CA LYS A 42 9.69 6.43 -0.72
C LYS A 42 8.27 5.93 -1.00
N ARG A 43 7.79 6.07 -2.23
CA ARG A 43 6.45 5.57 -2.60
C ARG A 43 6.36 4.04 -2.56
N VAL A 44 7.42 3.33 -2.97
CA VAL A 44 7.47 1.87 -2.83
C VAL A 44 7.44 1.47 -1.35
N GLU A 45 8.19 2.17 -0.51
CA GLU A 45 8.23 1.95 0.94
C GLU A 45 6.87 2.22 1.58
N ASP A 46 6.23 3.35 1.25
CA ASP A 46 4.88 3.70 1.69
C ASP A 46 3.84 2.65 1.22
N ASN A 47 3.98 2.12 0.00
CA ASN A 47 3.10 1.08 -0.52
C ASN A 47 3.26 -0.24 0.24
N LEU A 48 4.50 -0.68 0.52
CA LEU A 48 4.75 -1.88 1.33
C LEU A 48 4.22 -1.73 2.75
N LEU A 49 4.37 -0.54 3.34
CA LEU A 49 3.86 -0.24 4.67
C LEU A 49 2.32 -0.29 4.67
N CYS A 50 1.69 0.30 3.65
CA CYS A 50 0.23 0.26 3.46
C CYS A 50 -0.27 -1.18 3.27
N GLU A 51 0.40 -1.96 2.42
CA GLU A 51 0.09 -3.37 2.16
C GLU A 51 0.15 -4.19 3.45
N GLY A 52 1.25 -4.08 4.20
CA GLY A 52 1.42 -4.77 5.48
C GLY A 52 0.35 -4.39 6.50
N HIS A 53 -0.05 -3.12 6.55
CA HIS A 53 -1.13 -2.67 7.42
C HIS A 53 -2.49 -3.22 7.02
N ILE A 54 -2.82 -3.20 5.73
CA ILE A 54 -4.07 -3.76 5.22
C ILE A 54 -4.08 -5.26 5.51
N LEU A 55 -3.04 -5.99 5.12
CA LEU A 55 -2.91 -7.44 5.36
C LEU A 55 -3.00 -7.78 6.85
N ASN A 56 -2.37 -6.99 7.73
CA ASN A 56 -2.46 -7.22 9.18
C ASN A 56 -3.86 -6.91 9.76
N ALA A 57 -4.65 -6.07 9.09
CA ALA A 57 -6.06 -5.83 9.45
C ALA A 57 -7.00 -6.93 8.90
N LEU A 58 -6.55 -7.72 7.93
CA LEU A 58 -7.33 -8.84 7.38
C LEU A 58 -7.45 -10.00 8.36
N SER A 59 -8.55 -10.75 8.24
CA SER A 59 -8.69 -12.06 8.87
C SER A 59 -7.80 -13.09 8.15
N ASN A 60 -7.34 -14.14 8.84
CA ASN A 60 -6.44 -15.17 8.27
C ASN A 60 -6.87 -15.67 6.88
N ARG A 61 -8.16 -15.91 6.66
CA ARG A 61 -8.68 -16.38 5.36
C ARG A 61 -8.47 -15.36 4.22
N LEU A 62 -8.64 -14.07 4.50
CA LEU A 62 -8.40 -13.01 3.52
C LEU A 62 -6.90 -12.75 3.38
N TYR A 63 -6.12 -12.89 4.45
CA TYR A 63 -4.66 -12.83 4.38
C TYR A 63 -4.10 -13.89 3.43
N ASP A 64 -4.53 -15.15 3.55
CA ASP A 64 -4.09 -16.22 2.64
C ASP A 64 -4.46 -15.95 1.17
N LEU A 65 -5.61 -15.31 0.93
CA LEU A 65 -6.06 -14.94 -0.42
C LEU A 65 -5.23 -13.79 -1.00
N TYR A 66 -4.90 -12.79 -0.18
CA TYR A 66 -4.30 -11.53 -0.63
C TYR A 66 -2.79 -11.42 -0.40
N ASN A 67 -2.13 -12.32 0.36
CA ASN A 67 -0.68 -12.20 0.61
C ASN A 67 0.17 -12.29 -0.66
N ASN A 68 -0.37 -12.87 -1.74
CA ASN A 68 0.30 -12.96 -3.04
C ASN A 68 0.02 -11.76 -3.95
N THR A 69 -0.82 -10.82 -3.51
CA THR A 69 -1.18 -9.62 -4.29
C THR A 69 -0.09 -8.57 -4.12
N LYS A 70 0.41 -8.02 -5.23
CA LYS A 70 1.58 -7.13 -5.23
C LYS A 70 1.28 -5.67 -4.94
N SER A 71 0.01 -5.31 -4.73
CA SER A 71 -0.41 -3.92 -4.56
C SER A 71 -1.42 -3.77 -3.44
N ALA A 72 -1.09 -2.92 -2.46
CA ALA A 72 -1.99 -2.47 -1.41
C ALA A 72 -3.33 -1.97 -1.97
N LYS A 73 -3.30 -1.30 -3.13
CA LYS A 73 -4.48 -0.77 -3.80
C LYS A 73 -5.39 -1.86 -4.35
N GLU A 74 -4.85 -2.91 -4.95
CA GLU A 74 -5.66 -4.04 -5.44
C GLU A 74 -6.34 -4.77 -4.27
N ILE A 75 -5.63 -4.95 -3.16
CA ILE A 75 -6.20 -5.54 -1.94
C ILE A 75 -7.30 -4.62 -1.40
N TRP A 76 -7.06 -3.30 -1.33
CA TRP A 76 -8.05 -2.33 -0.86
C TRP A 76 -9.31 -2.29 -1.74
N ASP A 77 -9.16 -2.20 -3.05
CA ASP A 77 -10.27 -2.17 -4.01
C ASP A 77 -11.12 -3.44 -3.89
N ALA A 78 -10.48 -4.61 -3.78
CA ALA A 78 -11.16 -5.88 -3.58
C ALA A 78 -11.87 -6.01 -2.22
N LEU A 79 -11.49 -5.22 -1.21
CA LEU A 79 -12.19 -5.13 0.07
C LEU A 79 -13.32 -4.10 0.07
N GLU A 80 -13.18 -3.05 -0.74
CA GLU A 80 -14.20 -2.00 -0.89
C GLU A 80 -15.37 -2.50 -1.76
N VAL A 81 -15.11 -3.44 -2.68
CA VAL A 81 -16.14 -4.17 -3.43
C VAL A 81 -16.89 -5.11 -2.46
N LYS A 82 -18.07 -4.64 -2.00
CA LYS A 82 -19.01 -5.37 -1.15
C LYS A 82 -19.67 -6.58 -1.82
#